data_AF-A0A4V1RG18-F1
#
_entry.id   AF-A0A4V1RG18-F1
#
_cell.length_a   1.000
_cell.length_b   1.000
_cell.length_c   1.000
_cell.angle_alpha   90.00
_cell.angle_beta   90.00
_cell.angle_gamma   90.00
#
_symmetry.space_group_name_H-M   'P 1'
#
loop_
_entity.id
_entity.type
_entity.pdbx_description
1 polymer ?
#
loop_
_entity_poly.entity_id
_entity_poly.type
_entity_poly.pdbx_seq_one_letter_code
_entity_poly.pdbx_strand_id
1 'polypeptide(L)'
;DQAQDTLRPNNRLSDMQATMEQTQAFENRVLERLNAGKTVRSFLITAVELLTEAVNLLVLQVFRKDDYAVKYAVEPLLDGDGPLGDLSVRLKLIYGLGVINRQEYEDAELLMALREELNHDGNEYAF
;
A
#
# COMPACT_ATOMS: atom_id res chain seq x y z
N ASP A 1 -41.84 -9.54 -29.65
CA ASP A 1 -40.55 -10.25 -29.68
C ASP A 1 -39.50 -9.28 -30.19
N GLN A 2 -38.27 -9.38 -29.68
CA GLN A 2 -37.09 -8.54 -29.95
C GLN A 2 -36.94 -7.22 -29.15
N ALA A 3 -36.43 -7.35 -27.92
CA ALA A 3 -35.58 -6.35 -27.28
C ALA A 3 -34.12 -6.79 -27.47
N GLN A 4 -33.46 -6.31 -28.53
CA GLN A 4 -32.00 -6.41 -28.65
C GLN A 4 -31.37 -5.30 -27.81
N ASP A 5 -31.13 -5.59 -26.53
CA ASP A 5 -30.26 -4.79 -25.69
C ASP A 5 -28.80 -5.02 -26.11
N THR A 6 -28.40 -4.28 -27.13
CA THR A 6 -27.04 -4.29 -27.67
C THR A 6 -26.12 -3.54 -26.71
N LEU A 7 -25.54 -4.28 -25.75
CA LEU A 7 -24.42 -3.82 -24.94
C LEU A 7 -23.31 -3.29 -25.85
N ARG A 8 -23.16 -1.95 -25.87
CA ARG A 8 -22.19 -1.24 -26.71
C ARG A 8 -20.75 -1.62 -26.31
N PRO A 9 -19.93 -2.17 -27.23
CA PRO A 9 -18.55 -2.56 -26.94
C PRO A 9 -17.63 -1.41 -26.50
N ASN A 10 -17.98 -0.16 -26.84
CA ASN A 10 -17.13 1.02 -26.62
C ASN A 10 -16.88 1.37 -25.15
N ASN A 11 -17.80 1.09 -24.23
CA ASN A 11 -17.65 1.51 -22.83
C ASN A 11 -16.59 0.67 -22.09
N ARG A 12 -16.50 -0.63 -22.40
CA ARG A 12 -15.54 -1.52 -21.75
C ARG A 12 -14.10 -1.23 -22.16
N LEU A 13 -13.88 -0.85 -23.41
CA LEU A 13 -12.56 -0.47 -23.91
C LEU A 13 -12.09 0.85 -23.26
N SER A 14 -12.98 1.83 -23.11
CA SER A 14 -12.65 3.08 -22.40
C SER A 14 -12.38 2.87 -20.91
N ASP A 15 -13.17 2.01 -20.25
CA ASP A 15 -12.99 1.71 -18.82
C ASP A 15 -11.66 0.95 -18.57
N MET A 16 -11.30 0.03 -19.46
CA MET A 16 -10.00 -0.66 -19.43
C MET A 16 -8.84 0.32 -19.66
N GLN A 17 -8.95 1.21 -20.64
CA GLN A 17 -7.94 2.24 -20.91
C GLN A 17 -7.74 3.17 -19.72
N ALA A 18 -8.83 3.65 -19.11
CA ALA A 18 -8.77 4.51 -17.93
C ALA A 18 -8.13 3.81 -16.72
N THR A 19 -8.41 2.52 -16.52
CA THR A 19 -7.78 1.73 -15.44
C THR A 19 -6.29 1.57 -15.67
N MET A 20 -5.88 1.26 -16.90
CA MET A 20 -4.46 1.12 -17.27
C MET A 20 -3.68 2.42 -17.08
N GLU A 21 -4.25 3.56 -17.50
CA GLU A 21 -3.63 4.88 -17.31
C GLU A 21 -3.45 5.21 -15.82
N GLN A 22 -4.45 4.90 -14.98
CA GLN A 22 -4.33 5.09 -13.53
C GLN A 22 -3.25 4.22 -12.91
N THR A 23 -3.15 2.94 -13.31
CA THR A 23 -2.10 2.04 -12.84
C THR A 23 -0.71 2.55 -13.23
N GLN A 24 -0.52 2.96 -14.49
CA GLN A 24 0.76 3.50 -14.95
C GLN A 24 1.12 4.80 -14.23
N ALA A 25 0.16 5.70 -14.01
CA ALA A 25 0.39 6.93 -13.27
C ALA A 25 0.83 6.66 -11.83
N PHE A 26 0.23 5.64 -11.18
CA PHE A 26 0.63 5.21 -9.85
C PHE A 26 2.06 4.64 -9.83
N GLU A 27 2.38 3.73 -10.76
CA GLU A 27 3.72 3.15 -10.88
C GLU A 27 4.80 4.22 -11.12
N ASN A 28 4.54 5.16 -12.03
CA ASN A 28 5.46 6.27 -12.28
C ASN A 28 5.68 7.13 -11.04
N ARG A 29 4.62 7.43 -10.27
CA ARG A 29 4.73 8.18 -9.01
C ARG A 29 5.58 7.43 -7.97
N VAL A 30 5.46 6.11 -7.89
CA VAL A 30 6.29 5.26 -7.02
C VAL A 30 7.75 5.35 -7.43
N LEU A 31 8.03 5.16 -8.72
CA LEU A 31 9.38 5.22 -9.28
C LEU A 31 10.03 6.60 -9.08
N GLU A 32 9.29 7.68 -9.32
CA GLU A 32 9.77 9.05 -9.12
C GLU A 32 10.15 9.32 -7.67
N ARG A 33 9.32 8.87 -6.70
CA ARG A 33 9.64 9.03 -5.26
C ARG A 33 10.89 8.25 -4.87
N LEU A 34 11.02 7.00 -5.32
CA LEU A 34 12.19 6.18 -5.04
C LEU A 34 13.47 6.77 -5.66
N ASN A 35 13.38 7.25 -6.91
CA ASN A 35 14.51 7.84 -7.63
C ASN A 35 14.93 9.23 -7.12
N ALA A 36 14.10 9.91 -6.33
CA ALA A 36 14.46 11.17 -5.69
C ALA A 36 15.51 10.99 -4.58
N GLY A 37 15.62 9.79 -4.01
CA GLY A 37 16.64 9.43 -3.02
C GLY A 37 18.04 9.40 -3.64
N LYS A 38 19.04 9.93 -2.91
CA LYS A 38 20.45 9.99 -3.38
C LYS A 38 21.36 8.97 -2.70
N THR A 39 20.87 8.31 -1.66
CA THR A 39 21.61 7.31 -0.86
C THR A 39 20.73 6.09 -0.60
N VAL A 40 21.35 4.93 -0.36
CA VAL A 40 20.65 3.69 0.01
C VAL A 40 19.72 3.91 1.21
N ARG A 41 20.18 4.65 2.24
CA ARG A 41 19.36 5.00 3.41
C ARG A 41 18.10 5.78 3.01
N SER A 42 18.25 6.84 2.21
CA SER A 42 17.10 7.63 1.74
C SER A 42 16.13 6.81 0.89
N PHE A 43 16.64 5.91 0.05
CA PHE A 43 15.82 5.02 -0.76
C PHE A 43 14.98 4.08 0.12
N LEU A 44 15.59 3.44 1.12
CA LEU A 44 14.90 2.51 2.01
C LEU A 44 13.88 3.20 2.92
N ILE A 45 14.16 4.43 3.38
CA ILE A 45 13.16 5.25 4.09
C ILE A 45 11.94 5.46 3.19
N THR A 46 12.14 5.94 1.95
CA THR A 46 11.05 6.17 1.00
C THR A 46 10.30 4.87 0.65
N ALA A 47 11.00 3.75 0.50
CA ALA A 47 10.38 2.46 0.24
C ALA A 47 9.45 2.01 1.38
N VAL A 48 9.89 2.16 2.63
CA VAL A 48 9.06 1.85 3.81
C VAL A 48 7.88 2.83 3.96
N GLU A 49 8.04 4.10 3.60
CA GLU A 49 6.92 5.06 3.56
C GLU A 49 5.86 4.65 2.52
N LEU A 50 6.28 4.27 1.31
CA LEU A 50 5.39 3.78 0.26
C LEU A 50 4.68 2.49 0.68
N LEU A 51 5.40 1.56 1.32
CA LEU A 51 4.82 0.36 1.91
C LEU A 51 3.78 0.71 2.99
N THR A 52 4.07 1.70 3.83
CA THR A 52 3.13 2.19 4.86
C THR A 52 1.84 2.69 4.25
N GLU A 53 1.93 3.49 3.18
CA GLU A 53 0.77 3.98 2.44
C GLU A 53 -0.05 2.83 1.84
N ALA A 54 0.61 1.86 1.21
CA ALA A 54 -0.05 0.69 0.61
C ALA A 54 -0.77 -0.18 1.67
N VAL A 55 -0.10 -0.48 2.79
CA VAL A 55 -0.69 -1.22 3.91
C VAL A 55 -1.88 -0.48 4.49
N ASN A 56 -1.81 0.85 4.64
CA ASN A 56 -2.93 1.64 5.13
C ASN A 56 -4.16 1.53 4.21
N LEU A 57 -3.97 1.54 2.89
CA LEU A 57 -5.06 1.34 1.93
C LEU A 57 -5.71 -0.04 2.09
N LEU A 58 -4.91 -1.10 2.24
CA LEU A 58 -5.41 -2.46 2.45
C LEU A 58 -6.16 -2.60 3.78
N VAL A 59 -5.64 -2.02 4.86
CA VAL A 59 -6.30 -2.01 6.16
C VAL A 59 -7.65 -1.29 6.09
N LEU A 60 -7.71 -0.13 5.44
CA LEU A 60 -8.97 0.57 5.23
C LEU A 60 -9.96 -0.28 4.42
N GLN A 61 -9.52 -1.01 3.39
CA GLN A 61 -10.38 -1.91 2.63
C GLN A 61 -10.98 -3.04 3.49
N VAL A 62 -10.22 -3.58 4.45
CA VAL A 62 -10.72 -4.60 5.39
C VAL A 62 -11.88 -4.07 6.25
N PHE A 63 -11.79 -2.81 6.69
CA PHE A 63 -12.71 -2.24 7.68
C PHE A 63 -13.87 -1.38 7.11
N ARG A 64 -13.82 -0.99 5.83
CA ARG A 64 -14.79 -0.09 5.16
C ARG A 64 -16.13 -0.74 4.80
N LYS A 65 -16.83 -1.34 5.76
CA LYS A 65 -18.21 -1.82 5.54
C LYS A 65 -19.30 -0.83 5.99
N ASP A 66 -18.97 0.17 6.81
CA ASP A 66 -19.90 1.18 7.32
C ASP A 66 -19.15 2.46 7.78
N ASP A 67 -19.52 3.62 7.26
CA ASP A 67 -18.89 4.93 7.59
C ASP A 67 -18.98 5.27 9.09
N TYR A 68 -20.04 4.83 9.78
CA TYR A 68 -20.18 5.03 11.23
C TYR A 68 -19.19 4.16 12.00
N ALA A 69 -19.03 2.89 11.59
CA ALA A 69 -18.03 2.00 12.19
C ALA A 69 -16.60 2.50 11.94
N VAL A 70 -16.33 3.06 10.75
CA VAL A 70 -15.03 3.63 10.41
C VAL A 70 -14.67 4.76 11.39
N LYS A 71 -15.55 5.75 11.54
CA LYS A 71 -15.30 6.92 12.38
C LYS A 71 -15.09 6.59 13.86
N TYR A 72 -15.88 5.66 14.41
CA TYR A 72 -15.92 5.44 15.86
C TYR A 72 -15.18 4.19 16.33
N ALA A 73 -14.92 3.23 15.46
CA ALA A 73 -14.20 2.00 15.82
C ALA A 73 -12.89 1.83 15.06
N VAL A 74 -12.75 2.31 13.82
CA VAL A 74 -11.56 2.03 12.99
C VAL A 74 -10.51 3.13 13.10
N GLU A 75 -10.90 4.40 12.95
CA GLU A 75 -9.99 5.54 13.08
C GLU A 75 -9.24 5.53 14.42
N PRO A 76 -9.88 5.30 15.59
CA PRO A 76 -9.17 5.22 16.87
C PRO A 76 -8.20 4.04 16.99
N LEU A 77 -8.40 2.97 16.21
CA LEU A 77 -7.46 1.85 16.20
C LEU A 77 -6.20 2.20 15.41
N LEU A 78 -6.31 3.00 14.35
CA LEU A 78 -5.24 3.31 13.41
C LEU A 78 -4.43 4.56 13.76
N ASP A 79 -4.98 5.45 14.58
CA ASP A 79 -4.36 6.71 14.93
C ASP A 79 -3.30 6.55 16.04
N GLY A 80 -2.12 7.16 15.87
CA GLY A 80 -1.00 7.23 16.83
C GLY A 80 -0.85 6.06 17.81
N ASP A 81 -1.42 6.22 19.01
CA ASP A 81 -1.35 5.28 20.15
C ASP A 81 -2.39 4.14 20.10
N GLY A 82 -3.19 4.09 19.04
CA GLY A 82 -4.16 3.03 18.79
C GLY A 82 -3.46 1.68 18.54
N PRO A 83 -4.12 0.55 18.84
CA PRO A 83 -3.53 -0.78 18.72
C PRO A 83 -3.09 -1.18 17.31
N LEU A 84 -3.50 -0.46 16.26
CA LEU A 84 -3.09 -0.62 14.87
C LEU A 84 -2.31 0.60 14.33
N GLY A 85 -1.78 1.45 15.21
CA GLY A 85 -0.96 2.62 14.84
C GLY A 85 0.38 2.23 14.23
N ASP A 86 0.96 1.11 14.69
CA ASP A 86 2.24 0.59 14.23
C ASP A 86 2.15 -0.19 12.89
N LEU A 87 3.12 0.02 12.00
CA LEU A 87 3.17 -0.63 10.69
C LEU A 87 3.33 -2.16 10.78
N SER A 88 4.19 -2.67 11.66
CA SER A 88 4.39 -4.12 11.80
C SER A 88 3.12 -4.79 12.33
N VAL A 89 2.40 -4.12 13.24
CA VAL A 89 1.09 -4.62 13.69
C VAL A 89 0.07 -4.66 12.55
N ARG A 90 0.00 -3.61 11.72
CA ARG A 90 -0.88 -3.61 10.54
C ARG A 90 -0.52 -4.69 9.51
N LEU A 91 0.77 -4.94 9.27
CA LEU A 91 1.24 -6.02 8.40
C LEU A 91 0.79 -7.39 8.92
N LYS A 92 0.98 -7.66 10.22
CA LYS A 92 0.52 -8.88 10.87
C LYS A 92 -1.00 -9.05 10.75
N LEU A 93 -1.76 -7.96 10.89
CA LEU A 93 -3.21 -7.98 10.74
C LEU A 93 -3.63 -8.40 9.32
N ILE A 94 -3.13 -7.72 8.28
CA ILE A 94 -3.55 -8.02 6.90
C ILE A 94 -3.06 -9.40 6.44
N TYR A 95 -1.92 -9.87 6.95
CA TYR A 95 -1.47 -11.25 6.76
C TYR A 95 -2.40 -12.26 7.48
N GLY A 96 -2.73 -12.03 8.75
CA GLY A 96 -3.61 -12.91 9.53
C GLY A 96 -5.04 -13.00 8.97
N LEU A 97 -5.48 -11.96 8.24
CA LEU A 97 -6.76 -11.94 7.52
C LEU A 97 -6.68 -12.52 6.10
N GLY A 98 -5.50 -12.92 5.63
CA GLY A 98 -5.29 -13.51 4.31
C GLY A 98 -5.36 -12.52 3.14
N VAL A 99 -5.18 -11.22 3.41
CA VAL A 99 -5.15 -10.17 2.37
C VAL A 99 -3.86 -10.21 1.57
N ILE A 100 -2.75 -10.51 2.24
CA ILE A 100 -1.43 -10.72 1.64
C ILE A 100 -0.94 -12.14 1.94
N ASN A 101 -0.08 -12.66 1.08
CA ASN A 101 0.50 -13.98 1.25
C ASN A 101 1.75 -13.93 2.14
N ARG A 102 2.28 -15.12 2.49
CA ARG A 102 3.45 -15.25 3.37
C ARG A 102 4.69 -14.55 2.80
N GLN A 103 4.93 -14.66 1.49
CA GLN A 103 6.10 -14.06 0.87
C GLN A 103 6.04 -12.53 0.93
N GLU A 104 4.89 -11.94 0.58
CA GLU A 104 4.68 -10.48 0.67
C GLU A 104 4.88 -9.97 2.11
N TYR A 105 4.40 -10.73 3.10
CA TYR A 105 4.59 -10.41 4.51
C TYR A 105 6.07 -10.47 4.94
N GLU A 106 6.78 -11.54 4.56
CA GLU A 106 8.20 -11.72 4.93
C GLU A 106 9.11 -10.70 4.24
N ASP A 107 8.86 -10.38 2.96
CA ASP A 107 9.60 -9.37 2.22
C ASP A 107 9.41 -7.96 2.83
N ALA A 108 8.18 -7.64 3.26
CA ALA A 108 7.86 -6.38 3.94
C ALA A 108 8.59 -6.24 5.28
N GLU A 109 8.58 -7.29 6.12
CA GLU A 109 9.29 -7.28 7.41
C GLU A 109 10.81 -7.18 7.22
N LEU A 110 11.37 -7.86 6.21
CA LEU A 110 12.80 -7.75 5.89
C LEU A 110 13.18 -6.34 5.43
N LEU A 111 12.36 -5.70 4.60
CA LEU A 111 12.57 -4.32 4.16
C LEU A 111 12.56 -3.35 5.36
N MET A 112 11.61 -3.52 6.28
CA MET A 112 11.52 -2.71 7.49
C MET A 112 12.74 -2.92 8.40
N ALA A 113 13.15 -4.17 8.61
CA ALA A 113 14.33 -4.50 9.42
C ALA A 113 15.61 -3.89 8.82
N LEU A 114 15.78 -3.98 7.50
CA LEU A 114 16.93 -3.40 6.80
C LEU A 114 16.96 -1.87 6.92
N ARG A 115 15.81 -1.21 6.76
CA ARG A 115 15.68 0.24 6.96
C ARG A 115 16.02 0.65 8.39
N GLU A 116 15.60 -0.15 9.37
CA GLU A 116 15.88 0.12 10.78
C GLU A 116 17.37 -0.01 11.12
N GLU A 117 18.02 -1.05 10.62
CA GLU A 117 19.46 -1.26 10.82
C GLU A 117 20.27 -0.10 10.21
N LEU A 118 19.96 0.28 8.96
CA LEU A 118 20.68 1.35 8.26
C LEU A 118 20.40 2.76 8.77
N ASN A 119 19.34 2.96 9.56
CA ASN A 119 19.12 4.23 10.26
C ASN A 119 19.96 4.37 11.51
N HIS A 120 20.33 3.25 12.13
CA HIS A 120 21.23 3.22 13.28
C HIS A 120 22.71 3.11 12.90
N ASP A 121 23.00 2.67 11.68
CA ASP A 121 24.35 2.65 11.14
C ASP A 121 24.74 4.02 10.53
N GLY A 122 25.89 4.55 10.97
CA GLY A 122 26.49 5.77 10.43
C GLY A 122 27.18 5.59 9.06
N ASN A 123 27.41 4.36 8.62
CA ASN A 123 28.06 4.07 7.34
C ASN A 123 27.18 4.43 6.13
N GLU A 124 27.83 4.74 5.02
CA GLU A 124 27.17 4.91 3.71
C GLU A 124 27.42 3.68 2.84
N TYR A 125 26.37 3.24 2.16
CA TYR A 125 26.36 2.06 1.29
C TYR A 125 25.96 2.43 -0.14
N ALA A 126 26.29 1.54 -1.08
CA ALA A 126 25.88 1.60 -2.48
C ALA A 126 25.09 0.33 -2.87
N PHE A 127 24.28 0.44 -3.92
CA PHE A 127 23.55 -0.69 -4.53
C PHE A 127 24.47 -1.57 -5.38
#